data_AF-A0A4Y3WPQ9-F1
#
_entry.id   AF-A0A4Y3WPQ9-F1
#
_cell.length_a   1.000
_cell.length_b   1.000
_cell.length_c   1.000
_cell.angle_alpha   90.00
_cell.angle_beta   90.00
_cell.angle_gamma   90.00
#
_symmetry.space_group_name_H-M   'P 1'
#
loop_
_entity.id
_entity.type
_entity.pdbx_description
1 polymer ?
#
loop_
_entity_poly.entity_id
_entity_poly.type
_entity_poly.pdbx_seq_one_letter_code
_entity_poly.pdbx_strand_id
1 'polypeptide(L)'
;MASVDEVRASMARAAEIALQSLGHLQQAHDVLADARAATVQTAEASAQDTAHDAIAMLSKAMSDIVEVQHTVTAATQTAQGYATNI
;
A
#
# COMPACT_ATOMS: atom_id res chain seq x y z
N MET A 1 20.20 27.86 6.48
CA MET A 1 20.60 27.18 5.24
C MET A 1 20.75 25.72 5.61
N ALA A 2 19.87 24.84 5.12
CA ALA A 2 20.01 23.43 5.43
C ALA A 2 21.31 22.91 4.82
N SER A 3 22.13 22.19 5.58
CA SER A 3 23.34 21.58 5.02
C SER A 3 22.97 20.40 4.12
N VAL A 4 23.85 20.03 3.19
CA VAL A 4 23.65 18.83 2.34
C VAL A 4 23.44 17.58 3.20
N ASP A 5 24.11 17.51 4.36
CA ASP A 5 23.95 16.41 5.32
C ASP A 5 22.55 16.39 5.96
N GLU A 6 21.98 17.55 6.28
CA GLU A 6 20.60 17.64 6.78
C GLU A 6 19.57 17.18 5.73
N VAL A 7 19.78 17.53 4.45
CA VAL A 7 18.92 17.06 3.35
C VAL A 7 19.03 15.54 3.20
N ARG A 8 20.24 14.98 3.17
CA ARG A 8 20.45 13.52 3.10
C ARG A 8 19.81 12.79 4.29
N ALA A 9 19.96 13.32 5.50
CA ALA A 9 19.32 12.75 6.70
C ALA A 9 17.79 12.78 6.62
N SER A 10 17.22 13.87 6.11
CA SER A 10 15.76 14.00 5.92
C SER A 10 15.22 13.00 4.89
N MET A 11 15.96 12.77 3.80
CA MET A 11 15.60 11.80 2.76
C MET A 11 15.70 10.35 3.25
N ALA A 12 16.73 10.04 4.05
CA ALA A 12 16.86 8.73 4.70
C ALA A 12 15.67 8.44 5.63
N ARG A 13 15.26 9.44 6.44
CA ARG A 13 14.07 9.33 7.29
C ARG A 13 12.78 9.16 6.49
N ALA A 14 12.62 9.90 5.40
CA ALA A 14 11.46 9.75 4.52
C ALA A 14 11.39 8.34 3.90
N ALA A 15 12.52 7.77 3.50
CA ALA A 15 12.60 6.41 2.99
C ALA A 15 12.24 5.36 4.05
N GLU A 16 12.70 5.55 5.29
CA GLU A 16 12.33 4.66 6.41
C GLU A 16 10.81 4.66 6.66
N ILE A 17 10.19 5.84 6.71
CA ILE A 17 8.73 5.97 6.87
C ILE A 17 8.00 5.34 5.69
N ALA A 18 8.50 5.51 4.46
CA ALA A 18 7.92 4.89 3.28
C ALA A 18 7.97 3.35 3.36
N LEU A 19 9.09 2.77 3.79
CA LEU A 19 9.23 1.32 3.98
C LEU A 19 8.28 0.80 5.06
N GLN A 20 8.13 1.51 6.19
CA GLN A 20 7.15 1.16 7.21
C GLN A 20 5.72 1.21 6.67
N SER A 21 5.41 2.25 5.88
CA SER A 21 4.10 2.41 5.25
C SER A 21 3.81 1.29 4.26
N LEU A 22 4.80 0.84 3.48
CA LEU A 22 4.67 -0.34 2.61
C LEU A 22 4.33 -1.61 3.40
N GLY A 23 4.97 -1.80 4.57
CA GLY A 23 4.64 -2.89 5.49
C GLY A 23 3.18 -2.85 5.95
N HIS A 24 2.68 -1.67 6.37
CA HIS A 24 1.28 -1.52 6.77
C HIS A 24 0.31 -1.72 5.60
N LEU A 25 0.65 -1.24 4.40
CA LEU A 25 -0.16 -1.46 3.20
C LEU A 25 -0.24 -2.95 2.86
N GLN A 26 0.86 -3.70 3.01
CA GLN A 26 0.86 -5.14 2.82
C GLN A 26 -0.06 -5.84 3.83
N GLN A 27 0.05 -5.49 5.12
CA GLN A 27 -0.82 -6.04 6.16
C GLN A 27 -2.30 -5.73 5.88
N ALA A 28 -2.62 -4.51 5.44
CA ALA A 28 -3.98 -4.13 5.08
C ALA A 28 -4.50 -4.95 3.88
N HIS A 29 -3.66 -5.17 2.86
CA HIS A 29 -3.99 -6.02 1.73
C HIS A 29 -4.31 -7.45 2.17
N ASP A 30 -3.50 -8.03 3.06
CA ASP A 30 -3.69 -9.41 3.56
C ASP A 30 -5.00 -9.55 4.34
N VAL A 31 -5.32 -8.58 5.21
CA VAL A 31 -6.60 -8.55 5.93
C VAL A 31 -7.80 -8.44 4.98
N LEU A 32 -7.69 -7.66 3.90
CA LEU A 32 -8.74 -7.56 2.89
C LEU A 32 -8.87 -8.86 2.07
N ALA A 33 -7.75 -9.54 1.79
CA ALA A 33 -7.76 -10.83 1.12
C ALA A 33 -8.51 -11.89 1.94
N ASP A 34 -8.25 -11.95 3.25
CA ASP A 34 -8.96 -12.83 4.19
C ASP A 34 -10.45 -12.47 4.27
N ALA A 35 -10.79 -11.19 4.37
CA ALA A 35 -12.18 -10.73 4.38
C ALA A 35 -12.91 -11.09 3.08
N ARG A 36 -12.24 -10.98 1.92
CA ARG A 36 -12.79 -11.39 0.62
C ARG A 36 -13.03 -12.89 0.57
N ALA A 37 -12.09 -13.71 1.04
CA ALA A 37 -12.26 -15.16 1.10
C ALA A 37 -13.46 -15.56 1.98
N ALA A 38 -13.60 -14.95 3.15
CA ALA A 38 -14.75 -15.18 4.04
C ALA A 38 -16.08 -14.74 3.40
N THR A 39 -16.07 -13.61 2.66
CA THR A 39 -17.26 -13.13 1.95
C THR A 39 -17.66 -14.07 0.83
N VAL A 40 -16.71 -14.61 0.05
CA VAL A 40 -17.00 -15.62 -0.99
C VAL A 40 -17.63 -16.86 -0.37
N GLN A 41 -17.06 -17.38 0.72
CA GLN A 41 -17.58 -18.57 1.38
C GLN A 41 -19.01 -18.39 1.91
N THR A 42 -19.33 -17.22 2.45
CA THR A 42 -20.68 -16.92 2.94
C THR A 42 -21.68 -16.63 1.80
N ALA A 43 -21.21 -16.05 0.69
CA ALA A 43 -22.00 -15.81 -0.52
C ALA A 43 -22.49 -17.12 -1.14
N GLU A 44 -21.59 -18.10 -1.29
CA GLU A 44 -21.90 -19.42 -1.84
C GLU A 44 -22.93 -20.17 -1.00
N ALA A 45 -22.90 -19.99 0.33
CA ALA A 45 -23.87 -20.59 1.24
C ALA A 45 -25.26 -19.91 1.19
N SER A 46 -25.35 -18.65 0.75
CA SER A 46 -26.54 -17.81 0.97
C SER A 46 -27.23 -17.31 -0.30
N ALA A 47 -26.68 -17.57 -1.51
CA ALA A 47 -27.24 -17.18 -2.82
C ALA A 47 -27.67 -15.69 -2.90
N GLN A 48 -26.88 -14.79 -2.31
CA GLN A 48 -27.30 -13.40 -2.06
C GLN A 48 -26.53 -12.40 -2.95
N ASP A 49 -27.25 -11.65 -3.79
CA ASP A 49 -26.69 -10.64 -4.73
C ASP A 49 -25.77 -9.61 -4.04
N THR A 50 -26.08 -9.21 -2.81
CA THR A 50 -25.28 -8.23 -2.04
C THR A 50 -23.85 -8.70 -1.76
N ALA A 51 -23.60 -10.01 -1.79
CA ALA A 51 -22.26 -10.53 -1.57
C ALA A 51 -21.37 -10.37 -2.82
N HIS A 52 -21.95 -10.38 -4.02
CA HIS A 52 -21.20 -10.14 -5.25
C HIS A 52 -20.63 -8.71 -5.30
N ASP A 53 -21.45 -7.73 -4.94
CA ASP A 53 -21.03 -6.32 -4.86
C ASP A 53 -19.92 -6.13 -3.81
N ALA A 54 -20.06 -6.74 -2.63
CA ALA A 54 -19.05 -6.69 -1.59
C ALA A 54 -17.71 -7.30 -2.05
N ILE A 55 -17.74 -8.44 -2.76
CA ILE A 55 -16.52 -9.06 -3.32
C ILE A 55 -15.86 -8.15 -4.36
N ALA A 56 -16.66 -7.49 -5.21
CA ALA A 56 -16.15 -6.55 -6.20
C ALA A 56 -15.48 -5.33 -5.53
N MET A 57 -16.12 -4.77 -4.49
CA MET A 57 -15.57 -3.65 -3.72
C MET A 57 -14.27 -4.02 -3.00
N LEU A 58 -14.20 -5.21 -2.38
CA LEU A 58 -12.97 -5.71 -1.74
C LEU A 58 -11.85 -5.90 -2.76
N SER A 59 -12.16 -6.49 -3.92
CA SER A 59 -11.18 -6.69 -5.00
C SER A 59 -10.63 -5.35 -5.50
N LYS A 60 -11.48 -4.33 -5.62
CA LYS A 60 -11.06 -2.97 -5.96
C LYS A 60 -10.16 -2.36 -4.90
N ALA A 61 -10.54 -2.43 -3.62
CA ALA A 61 -9.74 -1.90 -2.52
C ALA A 61 -8.34 -2.55 -2.45
N MET A 62 -8.24 -3.85 -2.69
CA MET A 62 -6.96 -4.55 -2.79
C MET A 62 -6.10 -4.02 -3.96
N SER A 63 -6.70 -3.80 -5.13
CA SER A 63 -6.02 -3.21 -6.28
C SER A 63 -5.52 -1.79 -6.00
N ASP A 64 -6.34 -0.96 -5.35
CA ASP A 64 -5.98 0.41 -4.99
C ASP A 64 -4.77 0.43 -4.03
N ILE A 65 -4.70 -0.52 -3.09
CA ILE A 65 -3.54 -0.66 -2.20
C ILE A 65 -2.26 -0.98 -2.98
N VAL A 66 -2.32 -1.89 -3.94
CA VAL A 66 -1.16 -2.25 -4.77
C VAL A 66 -0.67 -1.04 -5.58
N GLU A 67 -1.58 -0.24 -6.13
CA GLU A 67 -1.23 0.99 -6.85
C GLU A 67 -0.55 2.00 -5.93
N VAL A 68 -1.03 2.17 -4.71
CA VAL A 68 -0.39 3.03 -3.71
C VAL A 68 0.99 2.50 -3.34
N GLN A 69 1.17 1.19 -3.15
CA GLN A 69 2.48 0.58 -2.88
C GLN A 69 3.48 0.88 -4.01
N HIS A 70 3.07 0.75 -5.28
CA HIS A 70 3.90 1.10 -6.43
C HIS A 70 4.27 2.60 -6.42
N THR A 71 3.30 3.47 -6.15
CA THR A 71 3.51 4.92 -6.10
C THR A 71 4.50 5.32 -4.99
N VAL A 72 4.34 4.76 -3.79
CA VAL A 72 5.25 5.00 -2.65
C VAL A 72 6.66 4.50 -2.98
N THR A 73 6.78 3.34 -3.62
CA THR A 73 8.08 2.79 -4.04
C THR A 73 8.77 3.70 -5.06
N ALA A 74 8.05 4.15 -6.08
CA ALA A 74 8.59 5.05 -7.11
C ALA A 74 9.00 6.41 -6.54
N ALA A 75 8.19 6.97 -5.63
CA ALA A 75 8.51 8.22 -4.94
C ALA A 75 9.77 8.08 -4.08
N THR A 76 9.92 6.96 -3.37
CA THR A 76 11.11 6.66 -2.55
C THR A 76 12.37 6.57 -3.41
N GLN A 77 12.30 5.86 -4.54
CA GLN A 77 13.42 5.75 -5.48
C GLN A 77 13.81 7.11 -6.06
N THR A 78 12.82 7.93 -6.41
CA THR A 78 13.05 9.30 -6.91
C THR A 78 13.76 10.16 -5.85
N ALA A 79 13.29 10.11 -4.60
CA ALA A 79 13.89 10.85 -3.49
C ALA A 79 15.33 10.40 -3.19
N GLN A 80 15.60 9.09 -3.21
CA GLN A 80 16.94 8.53 -3.04
C GLN A 80 17.86 8.89 -4.22
N GLY A 81 17.34 8.89 -5.44
CA GLY A 81 18.05 9.35 -6.63
C GLY A 81 18.49 10.81 -6.49
N TYR A 82 17.61 11.68 -6.01
CA TYR A 82 17.98 13.08 -5.73
C TYR A 82 19.08 13.18 -4.67
N ALA A 83 18.95 12.46 -3.54
CA ALA A 83 19.93 12.46 -2.46
C ALA A 83 21.33 11.97 -2.89
N THR A 84 21.40 11.13 -3.94
CA THR A 84 22.66 10.62 -4.52
C THR A 84 23.32 11.64 -5.45
N ASN A 85 22.55 12.57 -6.04
CA ASN A 85 23.03 13.56 -7.02
C ASN A 85 23.33 14.94 -6.40
N ILE A 86 23.13 15.12 -5.09
CA ILE A 86 23.51 16.30 -4.30
C ILE A 86 24.74 16.02 -3.44
#